data_AF-A0A4P9WCS4-F1
#
_entry.id   AF-A0A4P9WCS4-F1
#
_cell.length_a   1.000
_cell.length_b   1.000
_cell.length_c   1.000
_cell.angle_alpha   90.00
_cell.angle_beta   90.00
_cell.angle_gamma   90.00
#
_symmetry.space_group_name_H-M   'P 1'
#
loop_
_entity.id
_entity.type
_entity.pdbx_description
1 polymer ?
#
loop_
_entity_poly.entity_id
_entity_poly.type
_entity_poly.pdbx_seq_one_letter_code
_entity_poly.pdbx_strand_id
1 'polypeptide(L)' 'DVDQEVLDDEPRSILLGIIGQLRKGMDLHRVTLPTFVLEPRSMCERITDFMSHPELII' A
#
# COMPACT_ATOMS: atom_id res chain seq x y z
N ASP A 1 7.17 9.38 12.41
CA ASP A 1 6.28 9.51 13.58
C ASP A 1 4.98 10.26 13.26
N VAL A 2 4.51 10.22 12.01
CA VAL A 2 3.20 10.76 11.61
C VAL A 2 2.67 9.80 10.54
N ASP A 3 1.39 9.46 10.58
CA ASP A 3 0.65 8.57 9.68
C ASP A 3 0.66 7.06 10.02
N GLN A 4 0.53 6.71 11.30
CA GLN A 4 -0.01 5.39 11.66
C GLN A 4 -1.53 5.51 11.81
N GLU A 5 -2.27 5.29 10.71
CA GLU A 5 -3.72 5.12 10.78
C GLU A 5 -4.06 3.76 11.38
N VAL A 6 -4.68 3.78 12.56
CA VAL A 6 -5.26 2.58 13.16
C VAL A 6 -6.58 2.31 12.46
N LEU A 7 -6.62 1.25 11.65
CA LEU A 7 -7.83 0.83 10.97
C LEU A 7 -8.85 0.26 11.98
N ASP A 8 -10.09 0.71 11.86
CA ASP A 8 -11.25 0.16 12.57
C ASP A 8 -11.52 -1.31 12.21
N ASP A 9 -12.43 -1.96 12.94
CA ASP A 9 -12.72 -3.39 12.79
C ASP A 9 -13.28 -3.77 11.42
N GLU A 10 -14.00 -2.86 10.76
CA GLU A 10 -14.57 -3.08 9.42
C GLU A 10 -13.49 -3.19 8.32
N PRO A 11 -12.57 -2.22 8.13
CA PRO A 11 -11.46 -2.37 7.20
C PRO A 11 -10.58 -3.58 7.49
N ARG A 12 -10.40 -3.95 8.78
CA ARG A 12 -9.71 -5.18 9.18
C ARG A 12 -10.44 -6.44 8.68
N SER A 13 -11.76 -6.50 8.81
CA SER A 13 -12.57 -7.62 8.34
C SER A 13 -12.48 -7.80 6.81
N ILE A 14 -12.48 -6.70 6.06
CA ILE A 14 -12.33 -6.71 4.59
C ILE A 14 -10.96 -7.31 4.19
N LEU A 15 -9.88 -6.89 4.86
CA LEU A 15 -8.54 -7.42 4.59
C LEU A 15 -8.45 -8.92 4.93
N LEU A 16 -9.07 -9.37 6.03
CA LEU A 16 -9.14 -10.79 6.38
C LEU A 16 -9.92 -11.60 5.33
N GLY A 17 -11.00 -11.04 4.78
CA GLY A 17 -11.75 -11.63 3.68
C GLY A 17 -10.91 -11.85 2.42
N ILE A 18 -10.10 -10.84 2.04
CA ILE A 18 -9.18 -10.95 0.91
C ILE A 18 -8.12 -12.02 1.18
N ILE A 19 -7.49 -12.02 2.36
CA ILE A 19 -6.47 -13.00 2.75
C ILE A 19 -7.02 -14.44 2.68
N GLY A 20 -8.27 -14.66 3.12
CA GLY A 20 -8.92 -15.97 3.05
C GLY A 20 -9.11 -16.50 1.62
N GLN A 21 -9.13 -15.63 0.61
CA GLN A 21 -9.19 -16.01 -0.80
C GLN A 21 -7.81 -16.31 -1.40
N LEU A 22 -6.72 -15.91 -0.74
CA LEU A 22 -5.37 -16.10 -1.25
C LEU A 22 -4.86 -17.52 -1.00
N ARG A 23 -4.15 -18.08 -1.99
CA ARG A 23 -3.33 -19.30 -1.82
C ARG A 23 -1.86 -18.94 -1.80
N LYS A 24 -1.04 -19.77 -1.15
CA LYS A 24 0.43 -19.61 -1.18
C LYS A 24 0.92 -19.63 -2.64
N GLY A 25 1.74 -18.66 -3.01
CA GLY A 25 2.26 -18.50 -4.37
C GLY A 25 1.31 -17.76 -5.33
N MET A 26 0.18 -17.26 -4.86
CA MET A 26 -0.71 -16.44 -5.69
C MET A 26 -0.14 -15.01 -5.85
N ASP A 27 -0.20 -14.51 -7.08
CA ASP A 27 0.22 -13.15 -7.43
C ASP A 27 -0.84 -12.12 -7.02
N LEU A 28 -0.43 -11.14 -6.20
CA LEU A 28 -1.30 -10.07 -5.70
C LEU A 28 -1.68 -9.04 -6.78
N HIS A 29 -0.96 -8.97 -7.91
CA HIS A 29 -1.33 -8.07 -9.01
C HIS A 29 -2.69 -8.42 -9.62
N ARG A 30 -3.18 -9.64 -9.40
CA ARG A 30 -4.49 -10.12 -9.86
C ARG A 30 -5.61 -9.86 -8.85
N VAL A 31 -5.30 -9.26 -7.71
CA VAL A 31 -6.24 -8.97 -6.62
C VAL A 31 -6.34 -7.46 -6.44
N THR A 32 -7.53 -6.90 -6.57
CA THR A 32 -7.75 -5.47 -6.32
C THR A 32 -7.80 -5.23 -4.81
N LEU A 33 -6.87 -4.40 -4.32
CA LEU A 33 -6.87 -3.98 -2.92
C LEU A 33 -7.91 -2.86 -2.69
N PRO A 34 -8.46 -2.73 -1.46
CA PRO A 34 -9.36 -1.64 -1.11
C PRO A 34 -8.69 -0.27 -1.21
N THR A 35 -9.46 0.79 -1.41
CA THR A 35 -8.93 2.15 -1.60
C THR A 35 -8.31 2.75 -0.35
N PHE A 36 -8.73 2.32 0.85
CA PHE A 36 -8.23 2.88 2.12
C PHE A 36 -6.76 2.53 2.41
N VAL A 37 -6.15 1.58 1.69
CA VAL A 37 -4.70 1.31 1.81
C VAL A 37 -3.87 2.10 0.79
N LEU A 38 -4.51 2.86 -0.09
CA LEU A 38 -3.84 3.61 -1.14
C LEU A 38 -3.54 5.03 -0.66
N GLU A 39 -2.32 5.47 -0.88
CA GLU A 39 -2.00 6.90 -0.82
C GLU A 39 -2.49 7.61 -2.12
N PRO A 40 -2.71 8.93 -2.10
CA PRO A 40 -3.28 9.66 -3.22
C PRO A 40 -2.28 9.94 -4.38
N ARG A 41 -1.18 9.19 -4.47
CA ARG A 41 -0.11 9.40 -5.47
C ARG A 41 0.15 8.13 -6.29
N SER A 42 0.52 8.34 -7.56
CA SER A 42 0.91 7.24 -8.44
C SER A 42 2.27 6.65 -8.05
N MET A 43 2.57 5.42 -8.51
CA MET A 43 3.88 4.80 -8.25
C MET A 43 5.04 5.59 -8.87
N CYS A 44 4.85 6.16 -10.07
CA CYS A 44 5.86 7.00 -10.72
C CYS A 44 6.16 8.27 -9.90
N GLU A 45 5.12 8.90 -9.36
CA GLU A 45 5.27 10.07 -8.50
C GLU A 45 5.96 9.68 -7.17
N ARG A 46 5.55 8.58 -6.55
CA ARG A 46 6.18 8.06 -5.33
C ARG A 46 7.67 7.74 -5.55
N ILE A 47 8.08 7.28 -6.75
CA ILE A 47 9.51 7.06 -7.05
C ILE A 47 10.31 8.37 -6.96
N THR A 48 9.73 9.51 -7.30
CA THR A 48 10.44 10.79 -7.24
C THR A 48 10.81 11.21 -5.82
N ASP A 49 10.16 10.65 -4.80
CA ASP A 49 10.53 10.87 -3.39
C ASP A 49 11.99 10.43 -3.11
N PHE A 50 12.50 9.41 -3.82
CA PHE A 50 13.90 8.98 -3.70
C PHE A 50 14.90 10.01 -4.25
N MET A 51 14.43 10.99 -5.02
CA MET A 51 15.24 12.07 -5.58
C MET A 51 15.10 13.38 -4.78
N SER A 52 14.41 13.36 -3.63
CA SER A 52 14.14 14.55 -2.80
C SER A 52 15.39 15.22 -2.22
N HIS A 53 16.52 14.49 -2.17
CA HIS A 53 17.82 14.96 -1.67
C HIS A 53 18.87 14.96 -2.78
N PRO A 54 18.78 15.89 -3.75
CA PRO A 54 19.70 15.93 -4.88
C PRO A 54 21.17 16.09 -4.46
N GLU A 55 21.45 16.70 -3.31
CA GLU A 55 22.79 16.86 -2.75
C GLU A 55 23.49 15.53 -2.40
N LEU A 56 22.72 14.45 -2.21
CA LEU A 56 23.25 13.12 -1.91
C LEU A 56 23.46 12.27 -3.18
N ILE A 57 23.00 12.75 -4.34
CA ILE A 57 23.15 12.10 -5.64
C ILE A 57 24.42 12.65 -6.28
N ILE A 58 25.55 11.96 -6.07
CA ILE A 58 26.86 12.26 -6.65
C ILE A 58 27.05 11.43 -7.92
#